data_AF-A0A229FWF1-F1
#
_entry.id   AF-A0A229FWF1-F1
#
_cell.length_a   1.000
_cell.length_b   1.000
_cell.length_c   1.000
_cell.angle_alpha   90.00
_cell.angle_beta   90.00
_cell.angle_gamma   90.00
#
_symmetry.space_group_name_H-M   'P 1'
#
loop_
_entity.id
_entity.type
_entity.pdbx_description
1 polymer ?
#
loop_
_entity_poly.entity_id
_entity_poly.type
_entity_poly.pdbx_seq_one_letter_code
_entity_poly.pdbx_strand_id
1 'polypeptide(L)'
;MIKTDKLFIKGPIPFDWLMMANNIGGKAGVVGNALWLYVGLKKSLTFKIDGKLDLLCGISRQARQLNLKKLEAYGLIKFTTPKGSFPQVEILKPPPSIET
;
A
#
# COMPACT_ATOMS: atom_id res chain seq x y z
N MET A 1 -21.53 -7.24 18.16
CA MET A 1 -20.41 -7.00 17.22
C MET A 1 -19.15 -7.59 17.83
N ILE A 2 -18.58 -8.62 17.22
CA ILE A 2 -17.33 -9.22 17.69
C ILE A 2 -16.22 -8.20 17.45
N LYS A 3 -15.57 -7.74 18.52
CA LYS A 3 -14.39 -6.89 18.44
C LYS A 3 -13.25 -7.79 17.96
N THR A 4 -12.98 -7.81 16.66
CA THR A 4 -11.86 -8.58 16.13
C THR A 4 -10.59 -7.78 16.41
N ASP A 5 -9.79 -8.19 17.40
CA ASP A 5 -8.47 -7.59 17.71
C ASP A 5 -7.42 -7.86 16.60
N LYS A 6 -7.85 -8.29 15.41
CA LYS A 6 -7.00 -8.66 14.28
C LYS A 6 -7.07 -7.57 13.20
N LEU A 7 -5.92 -7.30 12.59
CA LEU A 7 -5.83 -6.36 11.47
C LEU A 7 -6.51 -6.94 10.23
N PHE A 8 -7.26 -6.10 9.52
CA PHE A 8 -7.93 -6.43 8.27
C PHE A 8 -7.92 -5.23 7.31
N ILE A 9 -7.93 -5.49 6.00
CA ILE A 9 -8.05 -4.46 4.98
C ILE A 9 -9.54 -4.10 4.84
N LYS A 10 -9.87 -2.83 5.02
CA LYS A 10 -11.25 -2.34 4.85
C LYS A 10 -11.60 -2.29 3.36
N GLY A 11 -12.81 -2.72 3.02
CA GLY A 11 -13.35 -2.61 1.66
C GLY A 11 -13.84 -1.20 1.31
N PRO A 12 -14.12 -0.93 0.02
CA PRO A 12 -13.92 -1.81 -1.13
C PRO A 12 -12.43 -2.02 -1.44
N ILE A 13 -12.03 -3.25 -1.71
CA ILE A 13 -10.65 -3.59 -2.08
C ILE A 13 -10.54 -3.45 -3.61
N PRO A 14 -9.70 -2.55 -4.14
CA PRO A 14 -9.58 -2.37 -5.59
C PRO A 14 -8.76 -3.51 -6.17
N PHE A 15 -9.48 -4.54 -6.60
CA PHE A 15 -8.89 -5.78 -7.07
C PHE A 15 -7.95 -5.54 -8.26
N ASP A 16 -8.33 -4.69 -9.22
CA ASP A 16 -7.50 -4.39 -10.39
C ASP A 16 -6.16 -3.75 -9.99
N TRP A 17 -6.18 -2.88 -8.98
CA TRP A 17 -4.95 -2.28 -8.45
C TRP A 17 -4.05 -3.34 -7.82
N LEU A 18 -4.62 -4.23 -7.00
CA LEU A 18 -3.86 -5.31 -6.38
C LEU A 18 -3.35 -6.31 -7.42
N MET A 19 -4.14 -6.61 -8.46
CA MET A 19 -3.72 -7.44 -9.58
C MET A 19 -2.51 -6.83 -10.29
N MET A 20 -2.54 -5.53 -10.60
CA MET A 20 -1.40 -4.82 -11.17
C MET A 20 -0.18 -4.88 -10.24
N ALA A 21 -0.36 -4.67 -8.93
CA ALA A 21 0.72 -4.78 -7.95
C ALA A 21 1.32 -6.20 -7.88
N ASN A 22 0.48 -7.23 -7.97
CA ASN A 22 0.91 -8.63 -7.96
C ASN A 22 1.70 -8.99 -9.22
N ASN A 23 1.33 -8.45 -10.39
CA ASN A 23 2.04 -8.66 -11.65
C ASN A 23 3.45 -8.04 -11.68
N ILE A 24 3.71 -6.99 -10.88
CA ILE A 24 5.07 -6.45 -10.69
C ILE A 24 5.98 -7.44 -9.94
N GLY A 25 5.37 -8.31 -9.12
CA GLY A 25 6.02 -9.39 -8.39
C GLY A 25 5.44 -9.57 -6.98
N GLY A 26 5.57 -10.77 -6.41
CA GLY A 26 4.91 -11.13 -5.14
C GLY A 26 5.18 -10.18 -3.97
N LYS A 27 6.42 -9.65 -3.84
CA LYS A 27 6.74 -8.67 -2.79
C LYS A 27 6.11 -7.30 -3.02
N ALA A 28 5.87 -6.90 -4.27
CA ALA A 28 5.16 -5.67 -4.59
C ALA A 28 3.67 -5.79 -4.23
N GLY A 29 3.07 -6.96 -4.50
CA GLY A 29 1.75 -7.31 -4.01
C GLY A 29 1.61 -7.23 -2.49
N VAL A 30 2.56 -7.80 -1.74
CA VAL A 30 2.59 -7.73 -0.27
C VAL A 30 2.66 -6.28 0.23
N VAL A 31 3.52 -5.44 -0.36
CA VAL A 31 3.55 -4.00 -0.03
C VAL A 31 2.23 -3.34 -0.38
N GLY A 32 1.63 -3.68 -1.53
CA GLY A 32 0.31 -3.19 -1.94
C GLY A 32 -0.79 -3.46 -0.92
N ASN A 33 -0.86 -4.68 -0.38
CA ASN A 33 -1.81 -5.04 0.68
C ASN A 33 -1.62 -4.19 1.94
N ALA A 34 -0.37 -3.99 2.36
CA ALA A 34 -0.07 -3.16 3.53
C ALA A 34 -0.42 -1.67 3.30
N LEU A 35 -0.25 -1.16 2.08
CA LEU A 35 -0.70 0.19 1.73
C LEU A 35 -2.23 0.32 1.81
N TRP A 36 -2.99 -0.66 1.31
CA TRP A 36 -4.47 -0.65 1.42
C TRP A 36 -4.96 -0.81 2.86
N LEU A 37 -4.23 -1.53 3.71
CA LEU A 37 -4.47 -1.50 5.16
C LEU A 37 -4.32 -0.07 5.71
N TYR A 38 -3.26 0.65 5.32
CA TYR A 38 -3.04 2.04 5.76
C TYR A 38 -4.13 2.98 5.26
N VAL A 39 -4.62 2.80 4.04
CA VAL A 39 -5.78 3.57 3.54
C VAL A 39 -6.96 3.43 4.50
N GLY A 40 -7.29 2.21 4.92
CA GLY A 40 -8.38 1.95 5.86
C GLY A 40 -8.13 2.48 7.29
N LEU A 41 -6.87 2.48 7.74
CA LEU A 41 -6.48 2.99 9.06
C LEU A 41 -6.45 4.53 9.11
N LYS A 42 -5.96 5.16 8.04
CA LYS A 42 -5.79 6.62 7.94
C LYS A 42 -7.02 7.31 7.34
N LYS A 43 -7.94 6.56 6.73
CA LYS A 43 -9.08 7.08 5.97
C LYS A 43 -8.65 8.10 4.91
N SER A 44 -7.50 7.84 4.29
CA SER A 44 -6.86 8.74 3.32
C SER A 44 -6.03 7.93 2.32
N LEU A 45 -6.02 8.36 1.07
CA LEU A 45 -5.12 7.80 0.03
C LEU A 45 -3.70 8.35 0.12
N THR A 46 -3.50 9.41 0.91
CA THR A 46 -2.20 10.02 1.15
C THR A 46 -1.82 9.89 2.62
N PHE A 47 -0.67 9.27 2.91
CA PHE A 47 -0.22 9.02 4.27
C PHE A 47 1.30 8.88 4.37
N LYS A 48 1.83 9.17 5.57
CA LYS A 48 3.23 8.96 5.91
C LYS A 48 3.50 7.48 6.19
N ILE A 49 4.63 6.98 5.71
CA ILE A 49 5.17 5.67 6.05
C ILE A 49 5.97 5.77 7.34
N ASP A 50 5.59 4.97 8.33
CA ASP A 50 6.34 4.74 9.56
C ASP A 50 6.92 3.31 9.60
N GLY A 51 7.68 3.00 10.66
CA GLY A 51 8.28 1.68 10.85
C GLY A 51 7.26 0.54 11.03
N LYS A 52 5.99 0.84 11.34
CA LYS A 52 4.94 -0.18 11.45
C LYS A 52 4.65 -0.83 10.11
N LEU A 53 4.87 -0.12 9.00
CA LEU A 53 4.68 -0.70 7.67
C LEU A 53 5.66 -1.85 7.40
N ASP A 54 6.87 -1.82 7.97
CA ASP A 54 7.84 -2.93 7.85
C ASP A 54 7.31 -4.19 8.53
N LEU A 55 6.77 -4.06 9.75
CA LEU A 55 6.17 -5.17 10.49
C LEU A 55 4.96 -5.76 9.74
N LEU A 56 4.16 -4.89 9.12
CA LEU A 56 2.93 -5.28 8.42
C LEU A 56 3.19 -5.94 7.07
N CYS A 57 4.26 -5.56 6.37
CA CYS A 57 4.64 -6.22 5.12
C CYS A 57 5.34 -7.57 5.36
N GLY A 58 5.90 -7.82 6.56
CA GLY A 58 6.69 -9.03 6.81
C GLY A 58 7.97 -9.12 5.96
N ILE A 59 8.47 -7.99 5.45
CA ILE A 59 9.69 -7.91 4.63
C ILE A 59 10.66 -6.86 5.20
N SER A 60 11.92 -6.94 4.78
CA SER A 60 12.93 -5.96 5.20
C SER A 60 12.62 -4.55 4.71
N ARG A 61 13.13 -3.56 5.45
CA ARG A 61 13.03 -2.13 5.11
C ARG A 61 13.51 -1.83 3.68
N GLN A 62 14.59 -2.48 3.27
CA GLN A 62 15.21 -2.38 1.95
C GLN A 62 14.30 -2.98 0.87
N ALA A 63 13.73 -4.16 1.11
CA ALA A 63 12.79 -4.79 0.20
C ALA A 63 11.52 -3.93 0.04
N ARG A 64 11.00 -3.37 1.13
CA ARG A 64 9.88 -2.43 1.07
C ARG A 64 10.20 -1.20 0.22
N GLN A 65 11.34 -0.54 0.49
CA GLN A 65 11.79 0.63 -0.29
C GLN A 65 11.93 0.32 -1.78
N LEU A 66 12.54 -0.82 -2.13
CA LEU A 66 12.65 -1.26 -3.52
C LEU A 66 11.27 -1.44 -4.17
N ASN A 67 10.33 -2.09 -3.49
CA ASN A 67 9.00 -2.35 -4.06
C ASN A 67 8.12 -1.10 -4.10
N LEU A 68 8.27 -0.14 -3.18
CA LEU A 68 7.63 1.17 -3.29
C LEU A 68 8.05 1.91 -4.57
N LYS A 69 9.35 1.90 -4.89
CA LYS A 69 9.86 2.46 -6.15
C LYS A 69 9.31 1.73 -7.37
N LYS A 70 9.13 0.40 -7.30
CA LYS A 70 8.50 -0.36 -8.39
C LYS A 70 7.02 0.02 -8.57
N LEU A 71 6.27 0.09 -7.47
CA LEU A 71 4.86 0.51 -7.53
C LEU A 71 4.72 1.92 -8.11
N GLU A 72 5.65 2.83 -7.78
CA GLU A 72 5.70 4.17 -8.36
C GLU A 72 6.03 4.14 -9.86
N ALA A 73 7.01 3.35 -10.29
CA ALA A 73 7.37 3.21 -11.69
C ALA A 73 6.22 2.66 -12.57
N TYR A 74 5.32 1.88 -11.99
CA TYR A 74 4.11 1.35 -12.64
C TYR A 74 2.88 2.26 -12.47
N GLY A 75 3.05 3.46 -11.90
CA GLY A 75 1.98 4.45 -11.76
C GLY A 75 0.90 4.09 -10.74
N LEU A 76 1.15 3.12 -9.85
CA LEU A 76 0.19 2.71 -8.82
C LEU A 76 0.21 3.63 -7.60
N ILE A 77 1.36 4.26 -7.33
CA ILE A 77 1.55 5.21 -6.24
C ILE A 77 2.44 6.36 -6.68
N LYS A 78 2.41 7.44 -5.91
CA LYS A 78 3.47 8.45 -5.87
C LYS A 78 4.20 8.31 -4.54
N PHE A 79 5.53 8.23 -4.59
CA PHE A 79 6.36 8.01 -3.40
C PHE A 79 7.35 9.16 -3.22
N THR A 80 7.24 9.86 -2.09
CA THR A 80 8.06 11.04 -1.81
C THR A 80 8.86 10.89 -0.53
N THR A 81 10.10 11.35 -0.55
CA THR A 81 11.01 11.34 0.62
C THR A 81 11.50 12.76 0.91
N PRO A 82 10.66 13.62 1.49
CA PRO A 82 11.05 14.98 1.84
C PRO A 82 12.18 14.99 2.88
N LYS A 83 13.12 15.92 2.75
CA LYS A 83 14.21 16.11 3.71
C LYS A 83 13.61 16.51 5.07
N GLY A 84 13.99 15.80 6.13
CA GLY A 84 13.55 16.10 7.51
C GLY A 84 12.13 15.61 7.86
N SER A 85 11.47 14.81 7.02
CA SER A 85 10.17 14.20 7.33
C SER A 85 10.15 12.73 6.95
N PHE A 86 9.19 11.99 7.52
CA PHE A 86 8.90 10.62 7.11
C PHE A 86 8.55 10.56 5.61
N PRO A 87 8.92 9.47 4.92
CA PRO A 87 8.45 9.21 3.56
C PRO A 87 6.93 9.23 3.49
N GLN A 88 6.38 9.65 2.35
CA GLN A 88 4.95 9.74 2.12
C GLN A 88 4.57 9.01 0.85
N VAL A 89 3.43 8.32 0.92
CA VAL A 89 2.80 7.63 -0.21
C VAL A 89 1.47 8.30 -0.49
N GLU A 90 1.19 8.43 -1.77
CA GLU A 90 -0.13 8.74 -2.32
C GLU A 90 -0.52 7.58 -3.25
N ILE A 91 -1.69 6.98 -3.00
CA ILE A 91 -2.25 5.96 -3.90
C ILE A 91 -2.79 6.67 -5.14
N LEU A 92 -2.24 6.34 -6.30
CA LEU A 92 -2.72 6.86 -7.58
C LEU A 92 -3.90 5.98 -8.03
N LYS A 93 -4.98 6.63 -8.49
CA LYS A 93 -6.23 5.98 -8.84
C LYS A 93 -5.99 4.82 -9.82
N PRO A 94 -6.37 3.58 -9.49
CA PRO A 94 -6.66 2.57 -10.50
C PRO A 94 -7.96 2.93 -11.24
N PRO A 95 -8.19 2.41 -12.47
CA PRO A 95 -9.49 2.47 -13.12
C PRO A 95 -10.60 1.92 -12.21
N PRO A 96 -11.88 2.32 -12.40
CA PRO A 96 -12.97 1.85 -11.56
C PRO A 96 -12.98 0.33 -11.53
N SER A 97 -12.92 -0.22 -10.31
CA SER A 97 -13.07 -1.65 -10.06
C SER A 97 -14.32 -2.14 -10.77
N ILE A 98 -14.18 -3.22 -11.56
CA ILE A 98 -15.25 -3.82 -12.35
C ILE A 98 -16.52 -3.92 -11.48
N GLU A 99 -17.52 -3.11 -11.79
CA GLU A 99 -18.89 -3.33 -11.31
C GLU A 99 -19.31 -4.69 -11.89
N THR A 100 -19.38 -5.70 -11.02
CA THR A 100 -19.88 -7.03 -11.39
C THR A 100 -21.32 -7.15 -10.93
#